data_AF-A0A7T1HY05-F1
#
_entry.id   AF-A0A7T1HY05-F1
#
_cell.length_a   1.000
_cell.length_b   1.000
_cell.length_c   1.000
_cell.angle_alpha   90.00
_cell.angle_beta   90.00
_cell.angle_gamma   90.00
#
_symmetry.space_group_name_H-M   'P 1'
#
loop_
_entity.id
_entity.type
_entity.pdbx_description
1 polymer ?
#
loop_
_entity_poly.entity_id
_entity_poly.type
_entity_poly.pdbx_seq_one_letter_code
_entity_poly.pdbx_strand_id
1 'polypeptide(L)'
;MSRWLLATVLALGLMQGVFSGLETSASLPPAARGTPTKPLPQSSEVLASRSIWSRPESYPLDQRPRADLYRASAEWIGRLILPTPQEIAAPEAPREDWVWIALEQAPFDHQALIGQRLRLRWADRAELQRLVETVTTTIQLGKEARQAAAQGNEVPIRLDGRRVGPLQSLAGARRSDDLTVELEGVSLEALTPEGGTLRIARPPVQITGRWQGLVTVLGPAAGEDLWRVRHFSSASGGFDGESETIRIPALPPDRYGRRMLDPAGLAASPLNAQGWLIQGAPARDGVFTVQALTSYAWLELTPSRVVRGTAPALSQVRHDSWRAPLQRGNLQTTALIPDGV
;
A
#
# COMPACT_ATOMS: atom_id res chain seq x y z
N MET A 1 28.22 76.03 9.88
CA MET A 1 27.37 75.42 10.93
C MET A 1 27.64 73.92 10.87
N SER A 2 28.74 73.36 11.38
CA SER A 2 29.35 73.34 12.72
C SER A 2 28.66 72.38 13.71
N ARG A 3 29.47 71.41 14.22
CA ARG A 3 29.35 70.39 15.29
C ARG A 3 29.44 68.95 14.74
N TRP A 4 30.57 68.22 14.73
CA TRP A 4 31.64 67.89 15.71
C TRP A 4 31.19 67.10 16.95
N LEU A 5 31.56 65.80 17.01
CA LEU A 5 32.24 65.01 18.08
C LEU A 5 31.97 63.50 17.82
N LEU A 6 32.89 62.62 17.39
CA LEU A 6 34.17 62.15 17.97
C LEU A 6 34.01 61.43 19.34
N ALA A 7 34.08 60.11 19.33
CA ALA A 7 34.64 59.30 20.43
C ALA A 7 35.00 57.88 19.94
N THR A 8 36.31 57.62 19.89
CA THR A 8 37.01 56.37 19.61
C THR A 8 37.13 55.54 20.88
N VAL A 9 36.96 54.22 20.84
CA VAL A 9 37.76 53.28 21.68
C VAL A 9 38.02 51.98 20.91
N LEU A 10 39.31 51.71 20.74
CA LEU A 10 39.92 50.45 20.29
C LEU A 10 39.95 49.48 21.49
N ALA A 11 39.56 48.22 21.29
CA ALA A 11 40.04 47.13 22.13
C ALA A 11 39.96 45.78 21.40
N LEU A 12 41.15 45.27 21.08
CA LEU A 12 41.44 43.89 20.71
C LEU A 12 40.93 42.94 21.81
N GLY A 13 40.22 41.88 21.43
CA GLY A 13 39.77 40.85 22.36
C GLY A 13 39.49 39.55 21.62
N LEU A 14 40.48 38.65 21.68
CA LEU A 14 40.37 37.23 21.33
C LEU A 14 39.10 36.59 21.90
N MET A 15 38.31 35.95 21.06
CA MET A 15 37.52 34.77 21.43
C MET A 15 37.29 33.91 20.18
N GLN A 16 38.21 32.98 19.96
CA GLN A 16 37.88 31.73 19.30
C GLN A 16 36.89 30.98 20.21
N GLY A 17 35.63 31.00 19.82
CA GLY A 17 34.54 30.32 20.52
C GLY A 17 33.87 29.32 19.58
N VAL A 18 34.26 28.06 19.78
CA VAL A 18 33.68 26.82 19.26
C VAL A 18 32.15 26.90 19.03
N PHE A 19 31.72 26.81 17.78
CA PHE A 19 30.39 26.30 17.42
C PHE A 19 30.55 25.00 16.63
N SER A 20 31.03 23.97 17.33
CA SER A 20 30.81 22.58 16.96
C SER A 20 29.49 22.16 17.58
N GLY A 21 28.41 22.21 16.79
CA GLY A 21 27.06 21.90 17.21
C GLY A 21 26.38 20.91 16.27
N LEU A 22 26.84 19.66 16.30
CA LEU A 22 26.08 18.42 16.10
C LEU A 22 24.98 18.43 15.01
N GLU A 23 25.38 18.50 13.73
CA GLU A 23 24.65 17.74 12.70
C GLU A 23 24.98 16.26 12.92
N THR A 24 24.21 15.61 13.78
CA THR A 24 24.25 14.14 13.87
C THR A 24 23.39 13.61 12.74
N SER A 25 23.92 13.72 11.52
CA SER A 25 23.52 12.85 10.43
C SER A 25 23.79 11.43 10.92
N ALA A 26 22.76 10.75 11.40
CA ALA A 26 22.83 9.33 11.70
C ALA A 26 23.05 8.61 10.37
N SER A 27 24.32 8.50 9.97
CA SER A 27 24.74 7.66 8.87
C SER A 27 24.21 6.27 9.16
N LEU A 28 23.27 5.80 8.35
CA LEU A 28 22.87 4.40 8.35
C LEU A 28 24.16 3.57 8.22
N PRO A 29 24.39 2.57 9.09
CA PRO A 29 25.54 1.70 8.93
C PRO A 29 25.49 1.08 7.52
N PRO A 30 26.64 0.93 6.84
CA PRO A 30 26.68 0.30 5.53
C PRO A 30 25.97 -1.05 5.62
N ALA A 31 24.96 -1.25 4.78
CA ALA A 31 24.19 -2.47 4.75
C ALA A 31 25.16 -3.66 4.68
N ALA A 32 25.15 -4.51 5.71
CA ALA A 32 25.91 -5.75 5.71
C ALA A 32 25.52 -6.51 4.44
N ARG A 33 26.49 -6.69 3.53
CA ARG A 33 26.31 -7.47 2.31
C ARG A 33 26.17 -8.93 2.71
N GLY A 34 24.95 -9.35 3.04
CA GLY A 34 24.62 -10.73 3.38
C GLY A 34 23.18 -10.87 3.84
N THR A 35 22.48 -11.84 3.27
CA THR A 35 21.17 -12.29 3.77
C THR A 35 21.36 -12.78 5.21
N PRO A 36 20.65 -12.24 6.22
CA PRO A 36 20.83 -12.66 7.59
C PRO A 36 20.49 -14.15 7.76
N THR A 37 21.33 -14.87 8.49
CA THR A 37 21.16 -16.32 8.74
C THR A 37 20.01 -16.66 9.69
N LYS A 38 19.51 -15.65 10.42
CA LYS A 38 18.30 -15.69 11.25
C LYS A 38 17.45 -14.44 10.97
N PRO A 39 16.11 -14.52 11.05
CA PRO A 39 15.28 -13.35 10.85
C PRO A 39 15.62 -12.26 11.88
N LEU A 40 15.58 -11.00 11.43
CA LEU A 40 15.64 -9.85 12.34
C LEU A 40 14.48 -9.94 13.36
N PRO A 41 14.68 -9.43 14.59
CA PRO A 41 13.66 -9.47 15.64
C PRO A 41 12.42 -8.63 15.32
N GLN A 42 12.53 -7.70 14.37
CA GLN A 42 11.42 -6.89 13.88
C GLN A 42 10.73 -7.57 12.70
N SER A 43 9.43 -7.34 12.57
CA SER A 43 8.66 -7.85 11.44
C SER A 43 9.01 -7.11 10.15
N SER A 44 8.75 -7.73 9.01
CA SER A 44 8.93 -7.10 7.69
C SER A 44 8.03 -5.87 7.51
N GLU A 45 6.84 -5.83 8.11
CA GLU A 45 5.94 -4.66 8.09
C GLU A 45 6.55 -3.46 8.82
N VAL A 46 7.13 -3.68 10.01
CA VAL A 46 7.85 -2.65 10.77
C VAL A 46 9.07 -2.14 10.01
N LEU A 47 9.75 -2.99 9.26
CA LEU A 47 10.88 -2.57 8.42
C LEU A 47 10.40 -1.75 7.21
N ALA A 48 9.33 -2.18 6.54
CA ALA A 48 8.75 -1.46 5.42
C ALA A 48 8.26 -0.06 5.82
N SER A 49 7.58 0.08 6.96
CA SER A 49 7.02 1.36 7.46
C SER A 49 8.08 2.42 7.85
N ARG A 50 9.37 2.07 7.81
CA ARG A 50 10.47 3.05 7.92
C ARG A 50 10.60 3.91 6.68
N SER A 51 10.21 3.38 5.52
CA SER A 51 10.10 4.18 4.31
C SER A 51 8.95 5.16 4.46
N ILE A 52 9.20 6.44 4.16
CA ILE A 52 8.12 7.43 4.09
C ILE A 52 7.11 7.07 3.01
N TRP A 53 7.51 6.36 1.96
CA TRP A 53 6.65 5.95 0.85
C TRP A 53 5.67 4.82 1.22
N SER A 54 5.89 4.14 2.34
CA SER A 54 4.96 3.14 2.87
C SER A 54 3.87 3.75 3.77
N ARG A 55 3.88 5.06 3.98
CA ARG A 55 2.96 5.76 4.88
C ARG A 55 1.87 6.50 4.11
N PRO A 56 0.58 6.33 4.44
CA PRO A 56 -0.51 7.05 3.77
C PRO A 56 -0.34 8.58 3.78
N GLU A 57 0.27 9.14 4.83
CA GLU A 57 0.43 10.59 5.04
C GLU A 57 1.37 11.26 4.03
N SER A 58 2.12 10.46 3.26
CA SER A 58 2.98 10.91 2.16
C SER A 58 2.21 11.24 0.88
N TYR A 59 0.93 10.84 0.80
CA TYR A 59 0.09 10.95 -0.39
C TYR A 59 -1.11 11.87 -0.09
N PRO A 60 -0.95 13.19 -0.22
CA PRO A 60 -2.00 14.14 0.15
C PRO A 60 -3.24 14.00 -0.75
N LEU A 61 -4.42 14.22 -0.16
CA LEU A 61 -5.70 13.87 -0.80
C LEU A 61 -6.13 14.84 -1.90
N ASP A 62 -5.62 16.06 -1.89
CA ASP A 62 -5.85 17.13 -2.86
C ASP A 62 -5.01 16.97 -4.14
N GLN A 63 -3.93 16.19 -4.09
CA GLN A 63 -3.12 15.90 -5.27
C GLN A 63 -3.79 14.87 -6.17
N ARG A 64 -3.71 15.14 -7.47
CA ARG A 64 -4.26 14.32 -8.56
C ARG A 64 -3.23 14.23 -9.67
N PRO A 65 -2.96 13.04 -10.23
CA PRO A 65 -2.09 12.92 -11.38
C PRO A 65 -2.82 13.39 -12.65
N ARG A 66 -2.07 13.48 -13.75
CA ARG A 66 -2.59 13.75 -15.09
C ARG A 66 -3.65 12.72 -15.49
N ALA A 67 -4.90 13.16 -15.68
CA ALA A 67 -6.03 12.27 -15.99
C ALA A 67 -5.96 11.63 -17.39
N ASP A 68 -5.14 12.16 -18.29
CA ASP A 68 -4.83 11.56 -19.59
C ASP A 68 -3.85 10.39 -19.49
N LEU A 69 -3.06 10.30 -18.41
CA LEU A 69 -2.04 9.26 -18.21
C LEU A 69 -2.47 8.21 -17.17
N TYR A 70 -3.32 8.60 -16.23
CA TYR A 70 -3.70 7.77 -15.09
C TYR A 70 -5.21 7.63 -14.96
N ARG A 71 -5.64 6.48 -14.45
CA ARG A 71 -7.04 6.20 -14.11
C ARG A 71 -7.18 5.99 -12.61
N ALA A 72 -8.34 6.33 -12.08
CA ALA A 72 -8.75 5.92 -10.76
C ALA A 72 -8.66 4.38 -10.63
N SER A 73 -8.16 3.88 -9.50
CA SER A 73 -8.20 2.43 -9.21
C SER A 73 -9.65 1.96 -8.99
N ALA A 74 -10.45 2.77 -8.28
CA ALA A 74 -11.87 2.54 -8.03
C ALA A 74 -12.61 3.87 -7.77
N GLU A 75 -13.95 3.85 -7.81
CA GLU A 75 -14.75 5.05 -7.51
C GLU A 75 -14.73 5.43 -6.03
N TRP A 76 -14.85 4.43 -5.15
CA TRP A 76 -14.78 4.60 -3.70
C TRP A 76 -13.54 3.93 -3.16
N ILE A 77 -12.65 4.73 -2.57
CA ILE A 77 -11.43 4.25 -1.93
C ILE A 77 -11.36 4.87 -0.54
N GLY A 78 -10.98 4.07 0.45
CA GLY A 78 -10.68 4.61 1.76
C GLY A 78 -9.86 3.66 2.63
N ARG A 79 -9.35 4.24 3.71
CA ARG A 79 -8.55 3.54 4.71
C ARG A 79 -9.43 3.06 5.84
N LEU A 80 -9.43 1.76 6.10
CA LEU A 80 -10.18 1.19 7.20
C LEU A 80 -9.48 1.49 8.53
N ILE A 81 -10.28 1.87 9.51
CA ILE A 81 -9.84 2.21 10.86
C ILE A 81 -10.65 1.33 11.83
N LEU A 82 -9.95 0.51 12.61
CA LEU A 82 -10.60 -0.35 13.60
C LEU A 82 -11.18 0.51 14.75
N PRO A 83 -12.48 0.36 15.11
CA PRO A 83 -13.05 1.11 16.21
C PRO A 83 -12.45 0.68 17.55
N THR A 84 -12.20 1.69 18.39
CA THR A 84 -11.67 1.49 19.74
C THR A 84 -12.66 0.72 20.63
N PRO A 85 -12.21 0.04 21.70
CA PRO A 85 -13.13 -0.60 22.64
C PRO A 85 -14.18 0.36 23.22
N GLN A 86 -13.79 1.62 23.47
CA GLN A 86 -14.70 2.66 23.95
C GLN A 86 -15.78 3.00 22.91
N GLU A 87 -15.40 3.17 21.65
CA GLU A 87 -16.34 3.45 20.55
C GLU A 87 -17.32 2.29 20.31
N ILE A 88 -16.91 1.03 20.53
CA ILE A 88 -17.82 -0.12 20.42
C ILE A 88 -18.79 -0.19 21.61
N ALA A 89 -18.33 0.17 22.81
CA ALA A 89 -19.14 0.11 24.02
C ALA A 89 -20.10 1.31 24.18
N ALA A 90 -19.99 2.33 23.32
CA ALA A 90 -20.83 3.51 23.36
C ALA A 90 -22.32 3.16 23.13
N PRO A 91 -23.28 3.78 23.86
CA PRO A 91 -24.70 3.47 23.72
C PRO A 91 -25.26 3.62 22.31
N GLU A 92 -24.72 4.55 21.53
CA GLU A 92 -25.07 4.86 20.15
C GLU A 92 -24.36 3.99 19.11
N ALA A 93 -23.43 3.13 19.53
CA ALA A 93 -22.69 2.26 18.63
C ALA A 93 -23.62 1.19 18.02
N PRO A 94 -23.52 0.92 16.71
CA PRO A 94 -24.24 -0.19 16.12
C PRO A 94 -23.84 -1.52 16.79
N ARG A 95 -24.83 -2.38 17.01
CA ARG A 95 -24.61 -3.73 17.55
C ARG A 95 -24.05 -4.72 16.51
N GLU A 96 -24.17 -4.40 15.23
CA GLU A 96 -23.66 -5.19 14.12
C GLU A 96 -22.17 -4.92 13.84
N ASP A 97 -21.59 -5.63 12.88
CA ASP A 97 -20.20 -5.41 12.44
C ASP A 97 -20.07 -4.06 11.70
N TRP A 98 -19.13 -3.24 12.15
CA TRP A 98 -18.86 -1.92 11.58
C TRP A 98 -17.41 -1.52 11.82
N VAL A 99 -16.91 -0.63 10.97
CA VAL A 99 -15.60 0.01 11.11
C VAL A 99 -15.68 1.49 10.74
N TRP A 100 -14.64 2.25 11.05
CA TRP A 100 -14.48 3.58 10.47
C TRP A 100 -13.78 3.46 9.11
N ILE A 101 -14.09 4.39 8.21
CA ILE A 101 -13.35 4.58 6.97
C ILE A 101 -12.97 6.05 6.82
N ALA A 102 -11.69 6.32 6.60
CA ALA A 102 -11.24 7.62 6.12
C ALA A 102 -11.29 7.60 4.60
N LEU A 103 -12.21 8.37 4.00
CA LEU A 103 -12.39 8.37 2.56
C LEU A 103 -11.24 9.10 1.86
N GLU A 104 -10.68 8.46 0.84
CA GLU A 104 -9.59 9.00 0.04
C GLU A 104 -10.02 9.31 -1.39
N GLN A 105 -11.06 8.63 -1.88
CA GLN A 105 -11.69 8.82 -3.17
C GLN A 105 -13.18 8.52 -3.10
N ALA A 106 -13.97 9.31 -3.82
CA ALA A 106 -15.41 9.14 -3.96
C ALA A 106 -15.84 9.60 -5.37
N PRO A 107 -17.02 9.13 -5.86
CA PRO A 107 -17.64 9.63 -7.09
C PRO A 107 -17.83 11.14 -7.08
N PHE A 108 -18.05 11.71 -8.27
CA PHE A 108 -18.20 13.15 -8.48
C PHE A 108 -19.22 13.80 -7.52
N ASP A 109 -20.39 13.18 -7.37
CA ASP A 109 -21.49 13.70 -6.52
C ASP A 109 -21.19 13.64 -5.01
N HIS A 110 -20.08 13.01 -4.63
CA HIS A 110 -19.68 12.78 -3.24
C HIS A 110 -18.26 13.25 -2.92
N GLN A 111 -17.65 14.09 -3.79
CA GLN A 111 -16.29 14.58 -3.57
C GLN A 111 -16.10 15.33 -2.24
N ALA A 112 -17.15 15.97 -1.74
CA ALA A 112 -17.12 16.65 -0.44
C ALA A 112 -16.81 15.71 0.74
N LEU A 113 -17.00 14.40 0.58
CA LEU A 113 -16.72 13.38 1.59
C LEU A 113 -15.24 12.99 1.66
N ILE A 114 -14.43 13.35 0.66
CA ILE A 114 -13.00 13.03 0.64
C ILE A 114 -12.31 13.70 1.84
N GLY A 115 -11.50 12.93 2.56
CA GLY A 115 -10.83 13.33 3.80
C GLY A 115 -11.70 13.19 5.05
N GLN A 116 -12.99 12.88 4.92
CA GLN A 116 -13.86 12.66 6.08
C GLN A 116 -13.72 11.24 6.62
N ARG A 117 -13.93 11.11 7.93
CA ARG A 117 -14.07 9.83 8.62
C ARG A 117 -15.56 9.49 8.72
N LEU A 118 -15.97 8.42 8.06
CA LEU A 118 -17.35 7.93 8.01
C LEU A 118 -17.45 6.56 8.65
N ARG A 119 -18.65 6.19 9.11
CA ARG A 119 -18.91 4.83 9.55
C ARG A 119 -19.19 3.94 8.33
N LEU A 120 -18.56 2.77 8.27
CA LEU A 120 -18.79 1.77 7.23
C LEU A 120 -19.51 0.56 7.81
N ARG A 121 -20.63 0.17 7.19
CA ARG A 121 -21.50 -0.94 7.59
C ARG A 121 -21.87 -1.82 6.40
N TRP A 122 -22.39 -3.00 6.68
CA TRP A 122 -23.01 -3.84 5.66
C TRP A 122 -24.37 -3.27 5.24
N ALA A 123 -24.73 -3.49 3.97
CA ALA A 123 -26.07 -3.21 3.48
C ALA A 123 -27.12 -4.04 4.25
N ASP A 124 -28.31 -3.48 4.43
CA ASP A 124 -29.40 -4.16 5.13
C ASP A 124 -30.07 -5.19 4.20
N ARG A 125 -29.42 -6.34 4.06
CA ARG A 125 -29.89 -7.49 3.28
C ARG A 125 -29.83 -8.75 4.13
N ALA A 126 -30.95 -9.44 4.27
CA ALA A 126 -31.06 -10.60 5.17
C ALA A 126 -30.03 -11.72 4.89
N GLU A 127 -29.66 -11.96 3.62
CA GLU A 127 -28.61 -12.93 3.26
C GLU A 127 -27.22 -12.51 3.73
N LEU A 128 -26.90 -11.23 3.56
CA LEU A 128 -25.61 -10.67 3.96
C LEU A 128 -25.48 -10.61 5.48
N GLN A 129 -26.53 -10.21 6.20
CA GLN A 129 -26.54 -10.20 7.66
C GLN A 129 -26.34 -11.61 8.24
N ARG A 130 -27.02 -12.61 7.67
CA ARG A 130 -26.80 -14.03 8.04
C ARG A 130 -25.36 -14.47 7.81
N LEU A 131 -24.76 -14.10 6.67
CA LEU A 131 -23.36 -14.42 6.39
C LEU A 131 -22.43 -13.79 7.42
N VAL A 132 -22.59 -12.49 7.67
CA VAL A 132 -21.80 -11.72 8.64
C VAL A 132 -21.91 -12.31 10.03
N GLU A 133 -23.12 -12.61 10.50
CA GLU A 133 -23.35 -13.24 11.80
C GLU A 133 -22.68 -14.61 11.91
N THR A 134 -22.77 -15.42 10.86
CA THR A 134 -22.19 -16.79 10.81
C THR A 134 -20.68 -16.77 10.96
N VAL A 135 -19.99 -15.82 10.34
CA VAL A 135 -18.52 -15.73 10.38
C VAL A 135 -18.00 -14.83 11.50
N THR A 136 -18.88 -14.12 12.20
CA THR A 136 -18.49 -13.26 13.33
C THR A 136 -18.13 -14.12 14.53
N THR A 137 -16.91 -13.96 15.03
CA THR A 137 -16.35 -14.82 16.06
C THR A 137 -15.69 -14.02 17.19
N THR A 138 -15.67 -14.57 18.38
CA THR A 138 -14.90 -14.01 19.49
C THR A 138 -13.45 -14.43 19.35
N ILE A 139 -12.55 -13.45 19.25
CA ILE A 139 -11.11 -13.69 19.15
C ILE A 139 -10.49 -13.61 20.55
N GLN A 140 -9.80 -14.67 20.94
CA GLN A 140 -8.98 -14.69 22.14
C GLN A 140 -7.60 -15.27 21.80
N LEU A 141 -6.56 -14.46 21.91
CA LEU A 141 -5.20 -14.88 21.57
C LEU A 141 -4.58 -15.67 22.72
N GLY A 142 -4.13 -16.88 22.39
CA GLY A 142 -3.40 -17.77 23.29
C GLY A 142 -1.97 -17.30 23.58
N LYS A 143 -1.29 -18.05 24.45
CA LYS A 143 0.10 -17.78 24.85
C LYS A 143 1.05 -17.86 23.66
N GLU A 144 0.84 -18.81 22.77
CA GLU A 144 1.63 -19.07 21.57
C GLU A 144 1.56 -17.89 20.60
N ALA A 145 0.38 -17.32 20.39
CA ALA A 145 0.19 -16.14 19.55
C ALA A 145 0.93 -14.92 20.12
N ARG A 146 0.88 -14.72 21.44
CA ARG A 146 1.62 -13.64 22.11
C ARG A 146 3.14 -13.84 22.03
N GLN A 147 3.61 -15.07 22.15
CA GLN A 147 5.02 -15.41 21.97
C GLN A 147 5.47 -15.16 20.52
N ALA A 148 4.66 -15.56 19.53
CA ALA A 148 4.95 -15.29 18.12
C ALA A 148 5.03 -13.78 17.84
N ALA A 149 4.12 -12.99 18.40
CA ALA A 149 4.16 -11.53 18.29
C ALA A 149 5.45 -10.94 18.90
N ALA A 150 5.86 -11.43 20.07
CA ALA A 150 7.10 -11.03 20.75
C ALA A 150 8.37 -11.41 19.96
N GLN A 151 8.30 -12.45 19.11
CA GLN A 151 9.36 -12.87 18.18
C GLN A 151 9.35 -12.11 16.84
N GLY A 152 8.52 -11.06 16.72
CA GLY A 152 8.44 -10.23 15.52
C GLY A 152 7.58 -10.82 14.39
N ASN A 153 6.73 -11.81 14.68
CA ASN A 153 5.71 -12.24 13.72
C ASN A 153 4.53 -11.26 13.72
N GLU A 154 3.83 -11.18 12.58
CA GLU A 154 2.58 -10.42 12.50
C GLU A 154 1.44 -11.23 13.11
N VAL A 155 0.81 -10.63 14.11
CA VAL A 155 -0.31 -11.21 14.88
C VAL A 155 -1.30 -10.08 15.10
N PRO A 156 -2.60 -10.27 14.84
CA PRO A 156 -3.61 -9.21 14.93
C PRO A 156 -4.02 -8.95 16.39
N ILE A 157 -3.07 -8.50 17.21
CA ILE A 157 -3.24 -8.27 18.65
C ILE A 157 -4.36 -7.28 18.98
N ARG A 158 -4.70 -6.39 18.05
CA ARG A 158 -5.77 -5.38 18.18
C ARG A 158 -7.17 -6.00 18.20
N LEU A 159 -7.27 -7.27 17.77
CA LEU A 159 -8.51 -8.04 17.77
C LEU A 159 -8.67 -8.92 19.02
N ASP A 160 -7.68 -9.01 19.91
CA ASP A 160 -7.75 -9.85 21.12
C ASP A 160 -8.86 -9.37 22.08
N GLY A 161 -9.67 -10.31 22.56
CA GLY A 161 -10.69 -10.07 23.58
C GLY A 161 -11.98 -9.43 23.07
N ARG A 162 -12.28 -9.49 21.76
CA ARG A 162 -13.50 -8.93 21.19
C ARG A 162 -14.22 -9.90 20.23
N ARG A 163 -15.52 -9.64 20.04
CA ARG A 163 -16.33 -10.26 18.98
C ARG A 163 -16.10 -9.48 17.68
N VAL A 164 -15.60 -10.17 16.66
CA VAL A 164 -15.05 -9.59 15.43
C VAL A 164 -15.82 -10.12 14.24
N GLY A 165 -16.49 -9.21 13.51
CA GLY A 165 -17.05 -9.52 12.20
C GLY A 165 -16.04 -9.26 11.07
N PRO A 166 -16.40 -9.52 9.81
CA PRO A 166 -15.45 -9.45 8.71
C PRO A 166 -14.84 -8.07 8.47
N LEU A 167 -15.57 -6.97 8.66
CA LEU A 167 -15.02 -5.62 8.51
C LEU A 167 -13.98 -5.34 9.59
N GLN A 168 -14.30 -5.62 10.85
CA GLN A 168 -13.34 -5.45 11.94
C GLN A 168 -12.14 -6.39 11.78
N SER A 169 -12.35 -7.61 11.31
CA SER A 169 -11.26 -8.56 11.04
C SER A 169 -10.31 -7.99 10.01
N LEU A 170 -10.83 -7.41 8.93
CA LEU A 170 -10.04 -6.78 7.89
C LEU A 170 -9.31 -5.54 8.41
N ALA A 171 -9.99 -4.61 9.09
CA ALA A 171 -9.40 -3.39 9.62
C ALA A 171 -8.35 -3.63 10.73
N GLY A 172 -8.55 -4.67 11.55
CA GLY A 172 -7.67 -5.03 12.65
C GLY A 172 -6.62 -6.09 12.33
N ALA A 173 -6.54 -6.55 11.07
CA ALA A 173 -5.58 -7.57 10.64
C ALA A 173 -4.12 -7.09 10.75
N ARG A 174 -3.89 -5.78 10.65
CA ARG A 174 -2.56 -5.15 10.64
C ARG A 174 -2.31 -4.37 11.94
N ARG A 175 -1.04 -4.06 12.21
CA ARG A 175 -0.63 -3.36 13.44
C ARG A 175 -1.13 -1.92 13.53
N SER A 176 -1.37 -1.31 12.39
CA SER A 176 -1.84 0.07 12.25
C SER A 176 -3.03 0.16 11.30
N ASP A 177 -3.77 1.26 11.39
CA ASP A 177 -4.81 1.60 10.42
C ASP A 177 -4.18 2.13 9.14
N ASP A 178 -3.62 1.22 8.34
CA ASP A 178 -2.96 1.50 7.06
C ASP A 178 -3.53 0.66 5.90
N LEU A 179 -4.61 -0.09 6.15
CA LEU A 179 -5.26 -0.90 5.15
C LEU A 179 -6.18 -0.03 4.27
N THR A 180 -5.83 0.07 2.99
CA THR A 180 -6.64 0.74 1.97
C THR A 180 -7.51 -0.27 1.25
N VAL A 181 -8.77 0.08 1.02
CA VAL A 181 -9.74 -0.76 0.31
C VAL A 181 -10.48 0.03 -0.75
N GLU A 182 -10.87 -0.67 -1.81
CA GLU A 182 -11.96 -0.24 -2.68
C GLU A 182 -13.29 -0.78 -2.16
N LEU A 183 -14.35 -0.01 -2.36
CA LEU A 183 -15.70 -0.37 -1.97
C LEU A 183 -16.61 -0.49 -3.19
N GLU A 184 -17.44 -1.53 -3.20
CA GLU A 184 -18.46 -1.75 -4.23
C GLU A 184 -19.88 -1.81 -3.63
N GLY A 185 -20.86 -1.40 -4.44
CA GLY A 185 -22.25 -1.37 -4.03
C GLY A 185 -22.48 -0.43 -2.84
N VAL A 186 -21.86 0.75 -2.89
CA VAL A 186 -21.90 1.77 -1.85
C VAL A 186 -23.22 2.54 -1.89
N SER A 187 -23.83 2.74 -0.73
CA SER A 187 -24.95 3.68 -0.55
C SER A 187 -24.72 4.54 0.69
N LEU A 188 -25.00 5.84 0.59
CA LEU A 188 -24.95 6.80 1.69
C LEU A 188 -26.32 6.89 2.37
N GLU A 189 -26.39 6.62 3.67
CA GLU A 189 -27.67 6.56 4.40
C GLU A 189 -28.14 7.95 4.87
N ALA A 190 -27.25 8.76 5.43
CA ALA A 190 -27.41 10.20 5.67
C ALA A 190 -26.09 10.78 6.18
N LEU A 191 -25.86 12.08 5.97
CA LEU A 191 -24.84 12.86 6.67
C LEU A 191 -25.47 13.45 7.93
N THR A 192 -25.01 13.04 9.12
CA THR A 192 -25.37 13.71 10.37
C THR A 192 -24.23 14.62 10.84
N PRO A 193 -24.49 15.55 11.78
CA PRO A 193 -23.43 16.34 12.41
C PRO A 193 -22.35 15.48 13.09
N GLU A 194 -22.70 14.25 13.51
CA GLU A 194 -21.77 13.29 14.12
C GLU A 194 -21.02 12.43 13.09
N GLY A 195 -21.31 12.59 11.79
CA GLY A 195 -20.65 11.89 10.68
C GLY A 195 -21.63 11.13 9.77
N GLY A 196 -21.23 10.87 8.53
CA GLY A 196 -22.02 10.06 7.60
C GLY A 196 -21.82 8.55 7.80
N THR A 197 -22.82 7.76 7.36
CA THR A 197 -22.73 6.30 7.30
C THR A 197 -22.77 5.82 5.85
N LEU A 198 -21.75 5.05 5.45
CA LEU A 198 -21.72 4.29 4.21
C LEU A 198 -22.14 2.85 4.47
N ARG A 199 -22.92 2.30 3.53
CA ARG A 199 -23.25 0.88 3.48
C ARG A 199 -22.69 0.24 2.23
N ILE A 200 -22.21 -0.98 2.34
CA ILE A 200 -21.68 -1.77 1.22
C ILE A 200 -22.42 -3.08 1.05
N ALA A 201 -22.72 -3.43 -0.19
CA ALA A 201 -23.36 -4.70 -0.55
C ALA A 201 -22.37 -5.84 -0.83
N ARG A 202 -21.08 -5.53 -0.92
CA ARG A 202 -20.00 -6.48 -1.25
C ARG A 202 -18.83 -6.32 -0.30
N PRO A 203 -18.04 -7.38 -0.03
CA PRO A 203 -16.84 -7.28 0.77
C PRO A 203 -15.85 -6.26 0.19
N PRO A 204 -15.22 -5.42 1.03
CA PRO A 204 -14.14 -4.56 0.58
C PRO A 204 -13.01 -5.37 -0.03
N VAL A 205 -12.40 -4.86 -1.11
CA VAL A 205 -11.23 -5.47 -1.72
C VAL A 205 -10.01 -4.64 -1.31
N GLN A 206 -9.00 -5.31 -0.75
CA GLN A 206 -7.75 -4.63 -0.40
C GLN A 206 -7.03 -4.18 -1.67
N ILE A 207 -6.71 -2.90 -1.73
CA ILE A 207 -5.95 -2.31 -2.83
C ILE A 207 -4.78 -1.49 -2.30
N THR A 208 -3.89 -1.13 -3.20
CA THR A 208 -2.80 -0.19 -2.97
C THR A 208 -2.82 0.84 -4.08
N GLY A 209 -2.69 2.12 -3.74
CA GLY A 209 -2.67 3.21 -4.72
C GLY A 209 -4.07 3.64 -5.18
N ARG A 210 -4.28 4.95 -5.20
CA ARG A 210 -5.55 5.58 -5.63
C ARG A 210 -5.69 5.65 -7.15
N TRP A 211 -4.55 5.60 -7.83
CA TRP A 211 -4.42 5.78 -9.27
C TRP A 211 -3.58 4.67 -9.86
N GLN A 212 -3.89 4.31 -11.09
CA GLN A 212 -3.18 3.31 -11.88
C GLN A 212 -2.78 3.85 -13.25
N GLY A 213 -1.64 3.40 -13.74
CA GLY A 213 -1.11 3.71 -15.07
C GLY A 213 -0.44 2.49 -15.68
N LEU A 214 -0.33 2.46 -17.01
CA LEU A 214 0.35 1.39 -17.74
C LEU A 214 1.58 1.97 -18.43
N VAL A 215 2.77 1.51 -18.05
CA VAL A 215 4.03 2.13 -18.48
C VAL A 215 5.11 1.12 -18.88
N THR A 216 6.04 1.55 -19.72
CA THR A 216 7.38 0.95 -19.82
C THR A 216 8.38 1.79 -19.03
N VAL A 217 9.37 1.15 -18.42
CA VAL A 217 10.46 1.84 -17.72
C VAL A 217 11.61 2.08 -18.69
N LEU A 218 11.98 3.35 -18.88
CA LEU A 218 13.07 3.75 -19.79
C LEU A 218 14.44 3.75 -19.10
N GLY A 219 14.47 3.97 -17.78
CA GLY A 219 15.70 4.01 -16.99
C GLY A 219 15.63 5.05 -15.86
N PRO A 220 16.72 5.20 -15.08
CA PRO A 220 16.76 6.16 -13.99
C PRO A 220 16.70 7.61 -14.50
N ALA A 221 16.12 8.49 -13.70
CA ALA A 221 16.12 9.94 -13.88
C ALA A 221 17.07 10.62 -12.88
N ALA A 222 17.27 11.93 -13.01
CA ALA A 222 18.04 12.69 -12.03
C ALA A 222 17.26 12.81 -10.72
N GLY A 223 17.76 12.20 -9.65
CA GLY A 223 17.15 12.20 -8.31
C GLY A 223 17.09 10.79 -7.71
N GLU A 224 16.88 10.73 -6.40
CA GLU A 224 16.74 9.45 -5.70
C GLU A 224 15.41 8.79 -6.05
N ASP A 225 15.46 7.49 -6.38
CA ASP A 225 14.30 6.68 -6.73
C ASP A 225 13.45 7.21 -7.90
N LEU A 226 13.98 8.12 -8.71
CA LEU A 226 13.28 8.68 -9.87
C LEU A 226 13.58 7.89 -11.15
N TRP A 227 12.54 7.66 -11.94
CA TRP A 227 12.57 6.83 -13.14
C TRP A 227 11.84 7.52 -14.27
N ARG A 228 12.45 7.53 -15.45
CA ARG A 228 11.78 7.92 -16.68
C ARG A 228 10.95 6.75 -17.17
N VAL A 229 9.70 7.02 -17.49
CA VAL A 229 8.76 6.05 -18.03
C VAL A 229 8.13 6.55 -19.31
N ARG A 230 7.52 5.64 -20.06
CA ARG A 230 6.65 5.97 -21.19
C ARG A 230 5.31 5.30 -21.02
N HIS A 231 4.25 6.09 -21.11
CA HIS A 231 2.88 5.65 -20.94
C HIS A 231 2.37 4.90 -22.17
N PHE A 232 1.46 3.97 -21.92
CA PHE A 232 0.67 3.32 -22.95
C PHE A 232 -0.29 4.31 -23.60
N SER A 233 -0.36 4.29 -24.92
CA SER A 233 -1.31 5.05 -25.71
C SER A 233 -2.42 4.13 -26.19
N SER A 234 -3.66 4.37 -25.74
CA SER A 234 -4.80 3.61 -26.22
C SER A 234 -5.13 3.88 -27.69
N ALA A 235 -4.62 4.98 -28.27
CA ALA A 235 -4.82 5.31 -29.67
C ALA A 235 -3.95 4.46 -30.62
N SER A 236 -2.71 4.16 -30.21
CA SER A 236 -1.76 3.35 -30.99
C SER A 236 -1.74 1.88 -30.56
N GLY A 237 -2.18 1.57 -29.34
CA GLY A 237 -2.06 0.24 -28.73
C GLY A 237 -0.64 -0.10 -28.27
N GLY A 238 0.24 0.91 -28.10
CA GLY A 238 1.65 0.71 -27.75
C GLY A 238 2.19 1.70 -26.72
N PHE A 239 3.47 1.53 -26.39
CA PHE A 239 4.21 2.43 -25.49
C PHE A 239 4.94 3.53 -26.27
N ASP A 240 4.18 4.33 -27.00
CA ASP A 240 4.61 5.52 -27.73
C ASP A 240 3.92 6.79 -27.21
N GLY A 241 3.21 6.70 -26.08
CA GLY A 241 2.60 7.83 -25.40
C GLY A 241 3.60 8.77 -24.73
N GLU A 242 3.05 9.68 -23.92
CA GLU A 242 3.82 10.67 -23.18
C GLU A 242 4.89 10.03 -22.28
N SER A 243 6.04 10.68 -22.17
CA SER A 243 7.08 10.32 -21.22
C SER A 243 6.98 11.17 -19.96
N GLU A 244 7.17 10.53 -18.81
CA GLU A 244 7.07 11.17 -17.50
C GLU A 244 8.21 10.71 -16.59
N THR A 245 8.56 11.51 -15.59
CA THR A 245 9.42 11.10 -14.48
C THR A 245 8.54 10.76 -13.27
N ILE A 246 8.61 9.52 -12.81
CA ILE A 246 7.88 9.03 -11.64
C ILE A 246 8.85 8.54 -10.57
N ARG A 247 8.38 8.30 -9.35
CA ARG A 247 9.17 7.69 -8.27
C ARG A 247 8.83 6.21 -8.13
N ILE A 248 9.85 5.35 -8.18
CA ILE A 248 9.73 3.92 -7.85
C ILE A 248 10.64 3.66 -6.66
N PRO A 249 10.11 3.75 -5.42
CA PRO A 249 10.92 3.74 -4.22
C PRO A 249 11.57 2.40 -3.95
N ALA A 250 12.85 2.41 -3.57
CA ALA A 250 13.53 1.21 -3.08
C ALA A 250 13.15 0.95 -1.61
N LEU A 251 12.25 -0.01 -1.38
CA LEU A 251 11.86 -0.35 -0.01
C LEU A 251 13.02 -1.00 0.78
N PRO A 252 13.06 -0.80 2.11
CA PRO A 252 14.00 -1.51 2.97
C PRO A 252 13.88 -3.03 2.79
N PRO A 253 14.99 -3.79 2.91
CA PRO A 253 14.93 -5.24 2.95
C PRO A 253 14.02 -5.74 4.07
N ASP A 254 13.38 -6.87 3.83
CA ASP A 254 12.53 -7.54 4.80
C ASP A 254 13.36 -8.13 5.96
N ARG A 255 12.70 -8.75 6.94
CA ARG A 255 13.42 -9.30 8.12
C ARG A 255 14.41 -10.44 7.78
N TYR A 256 14.35 -10.97 6.56
CA TYR A 256 15.27 -11.97 6.02
C TYR A 256 16.27 -11.34 5.05
N GLY A 257 16.39 -10.01 4.99
CA GLY A 257 17.28 -9.30 4.07
C GLY A 257 16.89 -9.36 2.60
N ARG A 258 15.66 -9.81 2.29
CA ARG A 258 15.16 -9.88 0.91
C ARG A 258 14.57 -8.52 0.52
N ARG A 259 14.92 -8.02 -0.67
CA ARG A 259 14.23 -6.87 -1.26
C ARG A 259 13.06 -7.38 -2.09
N MET A 260 11.87 -6.84 -1.84
CA MET A 260 10.66 -7.24 -2.60
C MET A 260 10.66 -6.65 -4.01
N LEU A 261 11.27 -5.47 -4.18
CA LEU A 261 11.42 -4.80 -5.46
C LEU A 261 12.84 -4.25 -5.57
N ASP A 262 13.46 -4.47 -6.73
CA ASP A 262 14.66 -3.77 -7.17
C ASP A 262 14.36 -3.02 -8.47
N PRO A 263 14.14 -1.69 -8.41
CA PRO A 263 13.81 -0.89 -9.59
C PRO A 263 14.91 -0.92 -10.66
N ALA A 264 16.17 -1.18 -10.29
CA ALA A 264 17.30 -1.18 -11.21
C ALA A 264 17.17 -2.22 -12.34
N GLY A 265 16.48 -3.34 -12.07
CA GLY A 265 16.26 -4.40 -13.05
C GLY A 265 15.08 -4.17 -14.00
N LEU A 266 14.22 -3.17 -13.75
CA LEU A 266 12.96 -3.04 -14.48
C LEU A 266 13.16 -2.68 -15.95
N ALA A 267 14.06 -1.73 -16.24
CA ALA A 267 14.31 -1.29 -17.62
C ALA A 267 14.88 -2.40 -18.52
N ALA A 268 15.74 -3.27 -17.95
CA ALA A 268 16.38 -4.38 -18.64
C ALA A 268 15.55 -5.68 -18.62
N SER A 269 14.45 -5.71 -17.89
CA SER A 269 13.59 -6.89 -17.78
C SER A 269 12.97 -7.23 -19.14
N PRO A 270 12.94 -8.51 -19.55
CA PRO A 270 12.23 -8.91 -20.76
C PRO A 270 10.72 -8.62 -20.67
N LEU A 271 10.17 -8.53 -19.44
CA LEU A 271 8.78 -8.18 -19.19
C LEU A 271 8.46 -6.69 -19.40
N ASN A 272 9.49 -5.85 -19.56
CA ASN A 272 9.31 -4.42 -19.75
C ASN A 272 8.61 -4.12 -21.08
N ALA A 273 8.78 -4.96 -22.11
CA ALA A 273 8.16 -4.75 -23.43
C ALA A 273 6.63 -4.82 -23.39
N GLN A 274 6.06 -5.64 -22.51
CA GLN A 274 4.60 -5.70 -22.26
C GLN A 274 4.16 -4.61 -21.28
N GLY A 275 5.11 -3.99 -20.60
CA GLY A 275 4.89 -2.93 -19.63
C GLY A 275 4.48 -3.41 -18.25
N TRP A 276 4.28 -2.41 -17.40
CA TRP A 276 4.03 -2.52 -15.98
C TRP A 276 2.75 -1.75 -15.65
N LEU A 277 1.77 -2.44 -15.07
CA LEU A 277 0.67 -1.77 -14.40
C LEU A 277 1.20 -1.26 -13.07
N ILE A 278 1.31 0.06 -12.95
CA ILE A 278 1.75 0.74 -11.73
C ILE A 278 0.51 1.26 -10.99
N GLN A 279 0.51 1.12 -9.67
CA GLN A 279 -0.50 1.69 -8.78
C GLN A 279 0.18 2.57 -7.75
N GLY A 280 -0.39 3.74 -7.50
CA GLY A 280 0.21 4.72 -6.61
C GLY A 280 -0.63 5.98 -6.44
N ALA A 281 0.04 7.05 -5.99
CA ALA A 281 -0.52 8.38 -5.94
C ALA A 281 0.59 9.43 -6.01
N PRO A 282 0.29 10.68 -6.41
CA PRO A 282 1.24 11.77 -6.28
C PRO A 282 1.61 12.01 -4.82
N ALA A 283 2.90 12.23 -4.58
CA ALA A 283 3.41 12.68 -3.29
C ALA A 283 3.22 14.20 -3.12
N ARG A 284 3.67 14.76 -1.99
CA ARG A 284 3.59 16.19 -1.69
C ARG A 284 4.31 17.09 -2.70
N ASP A 285 5.34 16.58 -3.36
CA ASP A 285 6.06 17.28 -4.43
C ASP A 285 5.41 17.11 -5.81
N GLY A 286 4.23 16.50 -5.89
CA GLY A 286 3.49 16.26 -7.12
C GLY A 286 4.00 15.09 -7.95
N VAL A 287 5.10 14.45 -7.58
CA VAL A 287 5.65 13.30 -8.34
C VAL A 287 4.81 12.06 -8.07
N PHE A 288 4.31 11.42 -9.13
CA PHE A 288 3.63 10.14 -9.02
C PHE A 288 4.57 9.10 -8.39
N THR A 289 4.19 8.58 -7.23
CA THR A 289 5.01 7.63 -6.49
C THR A 289 4.33 6.26 -6.48
N VAL A 290 5.05 5.28 -7.02
CA VAL A 290 4.58 3.89 -7.17
C VAL A 290 4.55 3.21 -5.80
N GLN A 291 3.42 2.61 -5.48
CA GLN A 291 3.19 1.84 -4.25
C GLN A 291 3.09 0.34 -4.53
N ALA A 292 2.62 -0.03 -5.72
CA ALA A 292 2.65 -1.39 -6.23
C ALA A 292 2.92 -1.39 -7.74
N LEU A 293 3.57 -2.44 -8.23
CA LEU A 293 3.67 -2.71 -9.66
C LEU A 293 3.46 -4.19 -9.95
N THR A 294 2.88 -4.49 -11.10
CA THR A 294 2.83 -5.83 -11.66
C THR A 294 3.13 -5.78 -13.15
N SER A 295 3.77 -6.82 -13.69
CA SER A 295 3.99 -6.89 -15.13
C SER A 295 2.65 -7.17 -15.81
N TYR A 296 2.34 -6.41 -16.86
CA TYR A 296 1.09 -6.56 -17.59
C TYR A 296 0.97 -7.95 -18.25
N ALA A 297 2.10 -8.61 -18.55
CA ALA A 297 2.15 -9.97 -19.06
C ALA A 297 1.47 -11.01 -18.13
N TRP A 298 1.32 -10.72 -16.83
CA TRP A 298 0.59 -11.59 -15.90
C TRP A 298 -0.93 -11.53 -16.07
N LEU A 299 -1.44 -10.45 -16.65
CA LEU A 299 -2.86 -10.25 -16.89
C LEU A 299 -3.31 -10.84 -18.24
N GLU A 300 -2.34 -11.22 -19.08
CA GLU A 300 -2.63 -11.95 -20.32
C GLU A 300 -2.99 -13.40 -20.00
N LEU A 301 -4.18 -13.82 -20.43
CA LEU A 301 -4.68 -15.19 -20.28
C LEU A 301 -4.10 -16.16 -21.33
N THR A 302 -3.02 -15.79 -22.01
CA THR A 302 -2.38 -16.64 -23.02
C THR A 302 -1.40 -17.60 -22.34
N PRO A 303 -1.71 -18.90 -22.25
CA PRO A 303 -0.84 -19.83 -21.55
C PRO A 303 0.41 -20.14 -22.40
N SER A 304 1.59 -20.09 -21.77
CA SER A 304 2.83 -20.63 -22.35
C SER A 304 2.84 -22.16 -22.46
N ARG A 305 1.98 -22.84 -21.71
CA ARG A 305 1.87 -24.31 -21.66
C ARG A 305 0.44 -24.75 -21.35
N VAL A 306 0.00 -25.88 -21.91
CA VAL A 306 -1.28 -26.51 -21.58
C VAL A 306 -1.03 -27.88 -20.97
N VAL A 307 -1.65 -28.16 -19.82
CA VAL A 307 -1.67 -29.47 -19.16
C VAL A 307 -3.11 -29.98 -19.16
N ARG A 308 -3.34 -31.14 -19.76
CA ARG A 308 -4.66 -31.76 -19.88
C ARG A 308 -4.78 -32.96 -18.94
N GLY A 309 -5.99 -33.18 -18.44
CA GLY A 309 -6.35 -34.26 -17.54
C GLY A 309 -6.26 -33.86 -16.08
N THR A 310 -7.17 -34.40 -15.27
CA THR A 310 -7.32 -34.02 -13.85
C THR A 310 -6.08 -34.40 -13.04
N ALA A 311 -5.55 -35.61 -13.23
CA ALA A 311 -4.37 -36.07 -12.51
C ALA A 311 -3.09 -35.28 -12.88
N PRO A 312 -2.76 -35.05 -14.18
CA PRO A 312 -1.67 -34.17 -14.56
C PRO A 312 -1.83 -32.73 -14.05
N ALA A 313 -3.03 -32.16 -14.09
CA ALA A 313 -3.30 -30.83 -13.58
C ALA A 313 -3.04 -30.73 -12.06
N LEU A 314 -3.52 -31.71 -11.28
CA LEU A 314 -3.25 -31.78 -9.84
C LEU A 314 -1.76 -31.98 -9.54
N SER A 315 -1.05 -32.77 -10.34
CA SER A 315 0.41 -32.93 -10.21
C SER A 315 1.13 -31.60 -10.43
N GLN A 316 0.75 -30.88 -11.49
CA GLN A 316 1.32 -29.56 -11.80
C GLN A 316 1.13 -28.58 -10.64
N VAL A 317 -0.08 -28.51 -10.07
CA VAL A 317 -0.39 -27.63 -8.92
C VAL A 317 0.35 -28.06 -7.66
N ARG A 318 0.45 -29.36 -7.37
CA ARG A 318 1.00 -29.84 -6.09
C ARG A 318 2.52 -29.92 -6.07
N HIS A 319 3.16 -30.16 -7.22
CA HIS A 319 4.59 -30.45 -7.27
C HIS A 319 5.32 -29.52 -8.24
N ASP A 320 4.94 -29.52 -9.51
CA ASP A 320 5.78 -28.93 -10.55
C ASP A 320 5.87 -27.40 -10.44
N SER A 321 4.78 -26.73 -10.07
CA SER A 321 4.76 -25.29 -9.83
C SER A 321 5.60 -24.85 -8.61
N TRP A 322 5.95 -25.78 -7.72
CA TRP A 322 6.69 -25.49 -6.47
C TRP A 322 8.15 -25.97 -6.49
N ARG A 323 8.63 -26.55 -7.59
CA ARG A 323 10.04 -26.97 -7.73
C ARG A 323 10.96 -25.76 -7.90
N ALA A 324 11.56 -25.34 -6.79
CA ALA A 324 12.10 -24.00 -6.56
C ALA A 324 13.47 -23.56 -7.14
N PRO A 325 14.32 -24.33 -7.86
CA PRO A 325 15.58 -23.74 -8.33
C PRO A 325 15.57 -23.12 -9.74
N LEU A 326 14.62 -23.40 -10.64
CA LEU A 326 14.91 -23.32 -12.09
C LEU A 326 14.38 -22.10 -12.87
N GLN A 327 13.65 -21.14 -12.28
CA GLN A 327 12.91 -20.14 -13.06
C GLN A 327 12.94 -18.71 -12.48
N ARG A 328 13.93 -18.35 -11.66
CA ARG A 328 14.02 -16.96 -11.15
C ARG A 328 14.17 -15.98 -12.32
N GLY A 329 13.27 -15.02 -12.41
CA GLY A 329 13.26 -14.01 -13.49
C GLY A 329 12.50 -14.41 -14.76
N ASN A 330 11.90 -15.61 -14.80
CA ASN A 330 11.06 -16.06 -15.91
C ASN A 330 9.58 -16.04 -15.53
N LEU A 331 8.72 -15.77 -16.51
CA LEU A 331 7.27 -15.89 -16.39
C LEU A 331 6.80 -17.14 -17.14
N GLN A 332 6.01 -17.98 -16.48
CA GLN A 332 5.37 -19.14 -17.10
C GLN A 332 3.91 -19.20 -16.69
N THR A 333 3.00 -19.12 -17.66
CA THR A 333 1.56 -19.31 -17.48
C THR A 333 1.19 -20.72 -17.97
N THR A 334 0.51 -21.52 -17.15
CA THR A 334 0.09 -22.88 -17.52
C THR A 334 -1.43 -23.00 -17.44
N ALA A 335 -2.09 -23.31 -18.56
CA ALA A 335 -3.50 -23.64 -18.57
C ALA A 335 -3.70 -25.09 -18.12
N LEU A 336 -4.58 -25.29 -17.14
CA LEU A 336 -4.96 -26.60 -16.61
C LEU A 336 -6.37 -26.93 -17.11
N ILE A 337 -6.48 -27.99 -17.91
CA ILE A 337 -7.77 -28.42 -18.48
C ILE A 337 -8.10 -29.79 -17.87
N PRO A 338 -8.98 -29.86 -16.86
CA PRO A 338 -9.38 -31.12 -16.26
C PRO A 338 -10.24 -31.95 -17.22
N ASP A 339 -10.49 -33.20 -16.87
CA ASP A 339 -11.36 -34.07 -17.67
C ASP A 339 -12.81 -33.58 -17.60
N GLY A 340 -13.54 -33.66 -18.70
CA GLY A 340 -14.97 -33.32 -18.76
C GLY A 340 -15.29 -31.83 -18.97
N VAL A 341 -14.33 -31.04 -19.44
CA VAL A 341 -14.50 -29.64 -19.88
C VAL A 341 -14.49 -29.54 -21.40
#